data_AF-A0A7C7SSP6-F1
#
_entry.id   AF-A0A7C7SSP6-F1
#
_cell.length_a   1.000
_cell.length_b   1.000
_cell.length_c   1.000
_cell.angle_alpha   90.00
_cell.angle_beta   90.00
_cell.angle_gamma   90.00
#
_symmetry.space_group_name_H-M   'P 1'
#
loop_
_entity.id
_entity.type
_entity.pdbx_description
1 polymer ?
#
loop_
_entity_poly.entity_id
_entity_poly.type
_entity_poly.pdbx_seq_one_letter_code
_entity_poly.pdbx_strand_id
1 'polypeptide(L)'
;SLELKIDEAILREVPKLEKFHSIIKVFAAIAPLLGLLGTVVGMIVTFQALTLFGTGDPKLMAGGISQALVTTMLGLIVAIPLVFLHSVLSSWSGSLIEIIEEQSAGLIARNAGKK
;
A
#
# COMPACT_ATOMS: atom_id res chain seq x y z
N SER A 1 -32.50 17.21 12.59
CA SER A 1 -31.93 18.55 12.86
C SER A 1 -30.96 18.90 11.74
N LEU A 2 -30.49 20.15 11.64
CA LEU A 2 -29.47 20.56 10.66
C LEU A 2 -28.19 19.74 10.81
N GLU A 3 -27.83 19.43 12.06
CA GLU A 3 -26.74 18.54 12.48
C GLU A 3 -26.79 17.18 11.76
N LEU A 4 -27.93 16.47 11.81
CA LEU A 4 -28.09 15.19 11.09
C LEU A 4 -27.85 15.29 9.58
N LYS A 5 -28.21 16.42 8.94
CA LYS A 5 -27.98 16.61 7.50
C LYS A 5 -26.52 16.88 7.17
N ILE A 6 -25.78 17.52 8.08
CA ILE A 6 -24.35 17.79 7.93
C ILE A 6 -23.57 16.48 8.13
N ASP A 7 -23.89 15.72 9.17
CA ASP A 7 -23.26 14.41 9.43
C ASP A 7 -23.49 13.44 8.26
N GLU A 8 -24.72 13.39 7.72
CA GLU A 8 -25.03 12.57 6.54
C GLU A 8 -24.22 12.98 5.30
N ALA A 9 -23.98 14.29 5.12
CA ALA A 9 -23.17 14.79 4.01
C ALA A 9 -21.68 14.43 4.20
N ILE A 10 -21.14 14.54 5.42
CA ILE A 10 -19.76 14.15 5.75
C ILE A 10 -19.55 12.66 5.49
N LEU A 11 -20.44 11.81 6.01
CA LEU A 11 -20.38 10.35 5.83
C LEU A 11 -20.42 9.93 4.35
N ARG A 12 -20.97 10.76 3.47
CA ARG A 12 -21.01 10.52 2.03
C ARG A 12 -19.75 10.98 1.28
N GLU A 13 -19.04 11.99 1.79
CA GLU A 13 -17.84 12.54 1.16
C GLU A 13 -16.54 11.88 1.66
N VAL A 14 -16.45 11.50 2.94
CA VAL A 14 -15.26 10.83 3.53
C VAL A 14 -14.82 9.60 2.73
N PRO A 15 -15.71 8.65 2.36
CA PRO A 15 -15.31 7.47 1.61
C PRO A 15 -14.76 7.79 0.20
N LYS A 16 -15.14 8.92 -0.40
CA LYS A 16 -14.62 9.33 -1.71
C LYS A 16 -13.18 9.84 -1.60
N LEU A 17 -12.86 10.52 -0.49
CA LEU A 17 -11.50 10.97 -0.17
C LEU A 17 -10.57 9.78 0.15
N GLU A 18 -11.13 8.69 0.66
CA GLU A 18 -10.37 7.49 1.04
C GLU A 18 -10.29 6.40 -0.05
N LYS A 19 -11.14 6.48 -1.08
CA LYS A 19 -11.34 5.42 -2.09
C LYS A 19 -10.03 4.89 -2.69
N PHE A 20 -9.07 5.75 -2.95
CA PHE A 20 -7.81 5.37 -3.60
C PHE A 20 -6.73 4.89 -2.62
N HIS A 21 -6.82 5.20 -1.32
CA HIS A 21 -5.82 4.72 -0.35
C HIS A 21 -5.83 3.22 -0.22
N SER A 22 -7.01 2.59 -0.14
CA SER A 22 -7.11 1.14 -0.04
C SER A 22 -6.42 0.43 -1.19
N ILE A 23 -6.54 0.95 -2.41
CA ILE A 23 -5.91 0.36 -3.60
C ILE A 23 -4.38 0.47 -3.49
N ILE A 24 -3.86 1.67 -3.21
CA ILE A 24 -2.41 1.89 -3.09
C ILE A 24 -1.82 1.01 -1.96
N LYS A 25 -2.52 0.92 -0.82
CA LYS A 25 -2.13 0.06 0.31
C LYS A 25 -2.01 -1.41 -0.09
N VAL A 26 -2.97 -1.92 -0.85
CA VAL A 26 -2.96 -3.31 -1.34
C VAL A 26 -1.77 -3.55 -2.26
N PHE A 27 -1.53 -2.67 -3.24
CA PHE A 27 -0.36 -2.81 -4.12
C PHE A 27 0.96 -2.70 -3.37
N ALA A 28 1.07 -1.79 -2.41
CA ALA A 28 2.24 -1.62 -1.56
C ALA A 28 2.54 -2.90 -0.74
N ALA A 29 1.50 -3.60 -0.28
CA ALA A 29 1.62 -4.85 0.46
C ALA A 29 1.93 -6.06 -0.45
N ILE A 30 1.41 -6.09 -1.67
CA ILE A 30 1.61 -7.21 -2.61
C ILE A 30 2.98 -7.16 -3.29
N ALA A 31 3.55 -5.97 -3.55
CA ALA A 31 4.82 -5.85 -4.26
C ALA A 31 6.00 -6.62 -3.61
N PRO A 32 6.23 -6.58 -2.28
CA PRO A 32 7.25 -7.41 -1.63
C PRO A 32 6.96 -8.90 -1.72
N LEU A 33 5.67 -9.29 -1.61
CA LEU A 33 5.25 -10.68 -1.69
C LEU A 33 5.51 -11.27 -3.08
N LEU A 34 5.34 -10.48 -4.14
CA LEU A 34 5.72 -10.87 -5.50
C LEU A 34 7.25 -11.00 -5.66
N GLY A 35 8.04 -10.13 -5.03
CA GLY A 35 9.50 -10.25 -5.01
C GLY A 35 9.98 -11.52 -4.31
N LEU A 36 9.33 -11.87 -3.19
CA LEU A 36 9.54 -13.12 -2.46
C LEU A 36 9.08 -14.34 -3.29
N LEU A 37 7.96 -14.26 -4.00
CA LEU A 37 7.57 -15.33 -4.92
C LEU A 37 8.66 -15.57 -5.98
N GLY A 38 9.28 -14.50 -6.49
CA GLY A 38 10.42 -14.59 -7.39
C GLY A 38 11.62 -15.32 -6.80
N THR A 39 11.90 -15.18 -5.50
CA THR A 39 13.00 -15.95 -4.87
C THR A 39 12.70 -17.44 -4.83
N VAL A 40 11.46 -17.80 -4.51
CA VAL A 40 11.02 -19.20 -4.49
C VAL A 40 11.19 -19.80 -5.88
N VAL A 41 10.77 -19.08 -6.93
CA VAL A 41 10.96 -19.53 -8.32
C VAL A 41 12.43 -19.67 -8.68
N GLY A 42 13.28 -18.68 -8.35
CA GLY A 42 14.73 -18.74 -8.63
C GLY A 42 15.45 -19.89 -7.90
N MET A 43 15.03 -20.17 -6.66
CA MET A 43 15.55 -21.31 -5.90
C MET A 43 15.10 -22.66 -6.48
N ILE A 44 13.85 -22.77 -6.97
CA ILE A 44 13.37 -23.98 -7.67
C ILE A 44 14.23 -24.25 -8.90
N VAL A 45 14.52 -23.22 -9.72
CA VAL A 45 15.39 -23.34 -10.90
C VAL A 45 16.81 -23.76 -10.50
N THR A 46 17.34 -23.19 -9.41
CA THR A 46 18.66 -23.54 -8.86
C THR A 46 18.73 -25.02 -8.46
N PHE A 47 17.71 -25.53 -7.77
CA PHE A 47 17.65 -26.94 -7.36
C PHE A 47 17.44 -27.89 -8.56
N GLN A 48 16.67 -27.49 -9.57
CA GLN A 48 16.54 -28.28 -10.80
C GLN A 48 17.86 -28.38 -11.57
N ALA A 49 18.65 -27.29 -11.62
CA ALA A 49 19.98 -27.35 -12.24
C ALA A 49 20.91 -28.32 -11.49
N LEU A 50 20.83 -28.36 -10.16
CA LEU A 50 21.59 -29.29 -9.34
C LEU A 50 21.20 -30.77 -9.61
N THR A 51 19.91 -31.07 -9.80
CA THR A 51 19.47 -32.44 -10.09
C THR A 51 19.81 -32.91 -11.50
N LEU A 52 19.79 -32.00 -12.48
CA LEU A 52 20.11 -32.29 -13.89
C LEU A 52 21.60 -32.44 -14.15
N PHE A 53 22.43 -31.57 -13.58
CA PHE A 53 23.87 -31.48 -13.86
C PHE A 53 24.76 -32.00 -12.71
N GLY A 54 24.17 -32.52 -11.64
CA GLY A 54 24.89 -32.88 -10.41
C GLY A 54 25.51 -31.63 -9.74
N THR A 55 26.57 -31.81 -8.96
CA THR A 55 27.37 -30.69 -8.42
C THR A 55 28.17 -29.92 -9.49
N GLY A 56 27.81 -30.07 -10.77
CA GLY A 56 28.71 -29.93 -11.92
C GLY A 56 29.03 -28.51 -12.37
N ASP A 57 28.24 -27.49 -12.04
CA ASP A 57 28.61 -26.11 -12.36
C ASP A 57 28.15 -25.08 -11.32
N PRO A 58 29.02 -24.69 -10.38
CA PRO A 58 28.75 -23.65 -9.39
C PRO A 58 28.30 -22.31 -10.00
N LYS A 59 28.68 -22.00 -11.26
CA LYS A 59 28.23 -20.78 -11.95
C LYS A 59 26.74 -20.80 -12.23
N LEU A 60 26.18 -21.94 -12.64
CA LEU A 60 24.75 -22.05 -12.92
C LEU A 60 23.93 -21.87 -11.63
N MET A 61 24.40 -22.45 -10.52
CA MET A 61 23.76 -22.29 -9.22
C MET A 61 23.82 -20.84 -8.73
N ALA A 62 24.99 -20.19 -8.86
CA ALA A 62 25.15 -18.78 -8.50
C ALA A 62 24.24 -17.86 -9.33
N GLY A 63 23.98 -18.20 -10.60
CA GLY A 63 23.04 -17.49 -11.46
C GLY A 63 21.61 -17.51 -10.93
N GLY A 64 21.08 -18.70 -10.58
CA GLY A 64 19.72 -18.84 -10.06
C GLY A 64 19.51 -18.16 -8.69
N ILE A 65 20.51 -18.23 -7.82
CA ILE A 65 20.49 -17.51 -6.52
C ILE A 65 20.56 -16.00 -6.74
N SER A 66 21.43 -15.52 -7.64
CA SER A 66 21.52 -14.11 -7.98
C SER A 66 20.18 -13.58 -8.52
N GLN A 67 19.54 -14.33 -9.43
CA GLN A 67 18.23 -13.98 -9.95
C GLN A 67 17.18 -13.89 -8.83
N ALA A 68 17.15 -14.85 -7.90
CA ALA A 68 16.26 -14.81 -6.74
C ALA A 68 16.44 -13.53 -5.90
N LEU A 69 17.69 -13.12 -5.65
CA LEU A 69 17.97 -11.89 -4.90
C LEU A 69 17.54 -10.64 -5.67
N VAL A 70 17.75 -10.60 -6.99
CA VAL A 70 17.32 -9.48 -7.84
C VAL A 70 15.80 -9.32 -7.83
N THR A 71 15.02 -10.40 -7.87
CA THR A 71 13.54 -10.28 -7.82
C THR A 71 13.05 -9.71 -6.49
N THR A 72 13.71 -10.04 -5.37
CA THR A 72 13.40 -9.42 -4.06
C THR A 72 13.71 -7.94 -4.07
N MET A 73 14.89 -7.56 -4.58
CA MET A 73 15.29 -6.18 -4.69
C MET A 73 14.28 -5.37 -5.50
N LEU A 74 13.83 -5.89 -6.65
CA LEU A 74 12.82 -5.24 -7.48
C LEU A 74 11.47 -5.10 -6.76
N GLY A 75 11.02 -6.12 -6.03
CA GLY A 75 9.81 -6.05 -5.22
C GLY A 75 9.87 -4.94 -4.16
N LEU A 76 11.03 -4.76 -3.52
CA LEU A 76 11.27 -3.69 -2.55
C LEU A 76 11.37 -2.30 -3.20
N ILE A 77 12.04 -2.19 -4.35
CA ILE A 77 12.14 -0.94 -5.11
C ILE A 77 10.76 -0.41 -5.49
N VAL A 78 9.81 -1.30 -5.78
CA VAL A 78 8.41 -0.90 -6.06
C VAL A 78 7.65 -0.62 -4.76
N ALA A 79 7.81 -1.45 -3.73
CA ALA A 79 7.05 -1.32 -2.49
C ALA A 79 7.38 -0.03 -1.71
N ILE A 80 8.65 0.34 -1.60
CA ILE A 80 9.09 1.48 -0.78
C ILE A 80 8.43 2.81 -1.24
N PRO A 81 8.49 3.20 -2.53
CA PRO A 81 7.79 4.39 -3.01
C PRO A 81 6.27 4.31 -2.84
N LEU A 82 5.66 3.14 -3.05
CA LEU A 82 4.21 2.98 -2.87
C LEU A 82 3.77 3.18 -1.41
N VAL A 83 4.50 2.61 -0.46
CA VAL A 83 4.22 2.80 0.98
C VAL A 83 4.39 4.27 1.36
N PHE A 84 5.47 4.92 0.88
CA PHE A 84 5.70 6.34 1.14
C PHE A 84 4.56 7.20 0.60
N LEU A 85 4.17 7.00 -0.66
CA LEU A 85 3.07 7.75 -1.30
C LEU A 85 1.74 7.52 -0.58
N HIS A 86 1.44 6.27 -0.20
CA HIS A 86 0.25 5.95 0.59
C HIS A 86 0.23 6.71 1.91
N SER A 87 1.37 6.77 2.62
CA SER A 87 1.49 7.47 3.90
C SER A 87 1.20 8.97 3.76
N VAL A 88 1.82 9.63 2.77
CA VAL A 88 1.60 11.06 2.50
C VAL A 88 0.15 11.34 2.14
N LEU A 89 -0.41 10.55 1.22
CA LEU A 89 -1.78 10.75 0.74
C LEU A 89 -2.83 10.48 1.82
N SER A 90 -2.59 9.47 2.66
CA SER A 90 -3.46 9.15 3.80
C SER A 90 -3.41 10.25 4.87
N SER A 91 -2.22 10.79 5.16
CA SER A 91 -2.07 11.92 6.07
C SER A 91 -2.80 13.16 5.57
N TRP A 92 -2.70 13.47 4.28
CA TRP A 92 -3.39 14.61 3.69
C TRP A 92 -4.90 14.47 3.76
N SER A 93 -5.44 13.32 3.35
CA SER A 93 -6.88 13.09 3.44
C SER A 93 -7.38 13.14 4.89
N GLY A 94 -6.61 12.61 5.85
CA GLY A 94 -6.94 12.73 7.28
C GLY A 94 -7.05 14.18 7.74
N SER A 95 -6.07 15.02 7.40
CA SER A 95 -6.11 16.46 7.73
C SER A 95 -7.28 17.19 7.06
N LEU A 96 -7.63 16.83 5.81
CA LEU A 96 -8.81 17.40 5.14
C LEU A 96 -10.12 17.02 5.85
N ILE A 97 -10.26 15.77 6.30
CA ILE A 97 -11.42 15.30 7.03
C ILE A 97 -11.55 16.04 8.37
N GLU A 98 -10.44 16.18 9.10
CA GLU A 98 -10.39 16.92 10.37
C GLU A 98 -10.87 18.37 10.22
N ILE A 99 -10.42 19.07 9.16
CA ILE A 99 -10.88 20.44 8.86
C ILE A 99 -12.39 20.47 8.58
N ILE A 100 -12.92 19.49 7.83
CA ILE A 100 -14.36 19.42 7.52
C ILE A 100 -15.18 19.20 8.80
N GLU A 101 -14.71 18.34 9.71
CA GLU A 101 -15.35 18.08 10.99
C GLU A 101 -15.32 19.32 11.90
N GLU A 102 -14.19 20.01 12.01
CA GLU A 102 -14.05 21.22 12.82
C GLU A 102 -14.99 22.34 12.33
N GLN A 103 -15.02 22.59 11.01
CA GLN A 103 -15.90 23.60 10.42
C GLN A 103 -17.38 23.24 10.63
N SER A 104 -17.73 21.96 10.50
CA SER A 104 -19.10 21.47 10.69
C SER A 104 -19.55 21.66 12.13
N ALA A 105 -18.71 21.30 13.11
CA ALA A 105 -18.97 21.53 14.53
C ALA A 105 -19.15 23.02 14.85
N GLY A 106 -18.29 23.89 14.27
CA GLY A 106 -18.40 25.34 14.43
C GLY A 106 -19.71 25.93 13.86
N LEU A 107 -20.19 25.41 12.72
CA LEU A 107 -21.46 25.81 12.11
C LEU A 107 -22.67 25.39 12.95
N ILE A 108 -22.63 24.18 13.52
CA ILE A 108 -23.67 23.66 14.41
C ILE A 108 -23.73 24.52 15.68
N ALA A 109 -22.58 24.82 16.31
CA ALA A 109 -22.51 25.65 17.51
C ALA A 109 -23.05 27.08 17.28
N ARG A 110 -22.72 27.72 16.15
CA ARG A 110 -23.27 29.04 15.78
C ARG A 110 -24.78 29.02 15.57
N ASN A 111 -25.34 27.95 15.04
CA ASN A 111 -26.79 27.83 14.84
C ASN A 111 -27.53 27.46 16.13
N ALA A 112 -26.90 26.72 17.04
CA ALA A 112 -27.44 26.43 18.37
C ALA A 112 -27.56 27.69 19.23
N GLY A 113 -26.59 28.62 19.15
CA GLY A 113 -26.64 29.90 19.88
C GLY A 113 -27.58 30.96 19.30
N LYS A 114 -28.22 30.71 18.14
CA LYS A 114 -29.21 31.59 17.51
C LYS A 114 -30.67 31.21 17.80
N LYS A 115 -30.91 30.10 18.50
CA LYS A 115 -32.22 29.70 19.03
C LYS A 115 -32.31 30.06 20.50
#